data_AF-A0A4Y2IER8-F1
#
_entry.id   AF-A0A4Y2IER8-F1
#
_cell.length_a   1.000
_cell.length_b   1.000
_cell.length_c   1.000
_cell.angle_alpha   90.00
_cell.angle_beta   90.00
_cell.angle_gamma   90.00
#
_symmetry.space_group_name_H-M   'P 1'
#
loop_
_entity.id
_entity.type
_entity.pdbx_description
1 polymer ?
#
loop_
_entity_poly.entity_id
_entity_poly.type
_entity_poly.pdbx_seq_one_letter_code
_entity_poly.pdbx_strand_id
1 'polypeptide(L)'
;MTTENRWSLSEIQKAQLEDPDIRPILKMKLNSADRPSWQEIACESPATKRHWALWNSLYLKDGVLYRKWESNDGGFYRRQLILPNCRIQEVLRETHDNTSGRHFGVMKICVKLGSDFTGTDFVPTLRNGTGNAKLAETEKGRKQNKEKARLESAQASAGEQVELSRERMKTRYDSRATDHHFKEGDLIWMYNPKRRRGPSPKLQPNWEGPYTVVKKLNDVVYRVQRSPTPSQK
;
A
#
# COMPACT_ATOMS: atom_id res chain seq x y z
N MET A 1 -19.17 38.66 -17.55
CA MET A 1 -19.82 37.52 -18.20
C MET A 1 -20.12 36.48 -17.14
N THR A 2 -21.38 36.30 -16.81
CA THR A 2 -21.87 35.37 -15.80
C THR A 2 -21.56 33.95 -16.24
N THR A 3 -20.64 33.26 -15.56
CA THR A 3 -20.43 31.83 -15.75
C THR A 3 -21.71 31.13 -15.28
N GLU A 4 -22.59 30.81 -16.22
CA GLU A 4 -23.77 30.00 -15.95
C GLU A 4 -23.31 28.70 -15.30
N ASN A 5 -23.88 28.43 -14.13
CA ASN A 5 -23.60 27.25 -13.36
C ASN A 5 -24.12 26.03 -14.16
N ARG A 6 -23.21 25.19 -14.66
CA ARG A 6 -23.48 24.09 -15.61
C ARG A 6 -24.64 23.16 -15.20
N TRP A 7 -24.85 23.00 -13.89
CA TRP A 7 -26.02 22.34 -13.33
C TRP A 7 -26.64 23.23 -12.27
N SER A 8 -27.97 23.22 -12.22
CA SER A 8 -28.69 23.81 -11.10
C SER A 8 -28.43 23.02 -9.82
N LEU A 9 -28.48 23.70 -8.67
CA LEU A 9 -28.31 23.05 -7.37
C LEU A 9 -29.38 21.96 -7.14
N SER A 10 -30.59 22.19 -7.64
CA SER A 10 -31.71 21.25 -7.60
C SER A 10 -31.43 19.97 -8.41
N GLU A 11 -30.80 20.08 -9.58
CA GLU A 11 -30.38 18.89 -10.35
C GLU A 11 -29.30 18.08 -9.64
N ILE A 12 -28.34 18.76 -9.01
CA ILE A 12 -27.27 18.10 -8.24
C ILE A 12 -27.84 17.42 -7.00
N GLN A 13 -28.72 18.11 -6.28
CA GLN A 13 -29.40 17.55 -5.11
C GLN A 13 -30.20 16.30 -5.48
N LYS A 14 -31.00 16.38 -6.55
CA LYS A 14 -31.77 15.24 -7.07
C LYS A 14 -30.85 14.08 -7.44
N ALA A 15 -29.76 14.35 -8.15
CA ALA A 15 -28.80 13.32 -8.54
C ALA A 15 -28.10 12.67 -7.34
N GLN A 16 -27.76 13.41 -6.28
CA GLN A 16 -27.23 12.84 -5.04
C GLN A 16 -28.27 11.99 -4.30
N LEU A 17 -29.55 12.38 -4.34
CA LEU A 17 -30.67 11.61 -3.78
C LEU A 17 -30.98 10.34 -4.59
N GLU A 18 -30.62 10.28 -5.86
CA GLU A 18 -30.79 9.09 -6.70
C GLU A 18 -29.58 8.15 -6.65
N ASP A 19 -28.40 8.67 -6.31
CA ASP A 19 -27.16 7.90 -6.26
C ASP A 19 -27.17 6.89 -5.09
N PRO A 20 -27.04 5.58 -5.36
CA PRO A 20 -27.11 4.54 -4.33
C PRO A 20 -25.99 4.62 -3.29
N ASP A 21 -24.83 5.20 -3.63
CA ASP A 21 -23.66 5.29 -2.75
C ASP A 21 -23.64 6.59 -1.92
N ILE A 22 -24.24 7.66 -2.43
CA ILE A 22 -24.28 8.98 -1.75
C ILE A 22 -25.56 9.14 -0.93
N ARG A 23 -26.69 8.68 -1.47
CA ARG A 23 -28.03 8.83 -0.86
C ARG A 23 -28.09 8.38 0.61
N PRO A 24 -27.50 7.26 1.05
CA PRO A 24 -27.58 6.85 2.45
C PRO A 24 -26.93 7.88 3.38
N ILE A 25 -25.74 8.37 3.02
CA ILE A 25 -25.02 9.40 3.80
C ILE A 25 -25.75 10.73 3.79
N LEU A 26 -26.32 11.12 2.64
CA LEU A 26 -27.10 12.33 2.53
C LEU A 26 -28.33 12.29 3.46
N LYS A 27 -29.08 11.18 3.47
CA LYS A 27 -30.22 10.97 4.37
C LYS A 27 -29.79 10.99 5.85
N MET A 28 -28.71 10.32 6.18
CA MET A 28 -28.17 10.32 7.55
C MET A 28 -27.79 11.74 7.99
N LYS A 29 -27.13 12.54 7.14
CA LYS A 29 -26.74 13.94 7.44
C LYS A 29 -27.94 14.89 7.56
N LEU A 30 -29.05 14.60 6.87
CA LEU A 30 -30.29 15.35 7.01
C LEU A 30 -31.01 15.03 8.33
N ASN A 31 -30.92 13.78 8.79
CA ASN A 31 -31.63 13.31 9.98
C ASN A 31 -30.88 13.60 11.30
N SER A 32 -29.54 13.54 11.29
CA SER A 32 -28.72 13.79 12.48
C SER A 32 -27.38 14.44 12.12
N ALA A 33 -26.88 15.27 13.03
CA ALA A 33 -25.51 15.81 12.96
C ALA A 33 -24.46 14.75 13.36
N ASP A 34 -24.85 13.85 14.26
CA ASP A 34 -23.96 12.85 14.83
C ASP A 34 -23.60 11.78 13.83
N ARG A 35 -22.38 11.26 13.98
CA ARG A 35 -21.87 10.20 13.11
C ARG A 35 -22.64 8.91 13.38
N PRO A 36 -23.22 8.28 12.36
CA PRO A 36 -23.86 6.97 12.49
C PRO A 36 -22.87 5.95 13.05
N SER A 37 -23.36 5.04 13.87
CA SER A 37 -22.61 3.91 14.39
C SER A 37 -22.15 2.97 13.27
N TRP A 38 -21.18 2.10 13.58
CA TRP A 38 -20.73 1.10 12.61
C TRP A 38 -21.84 0.11 12.23
N GLN A 39 -22.73 -0.24 13.16
CA GLN A 39 -23.81 -1.19 12.91
C GLN A 39 -24.79 -0.68 11.85
N GLU A 40 -25.05 0.63 11.85
CA GLU A 40 -25.94 1.28 10.87
C GLU A 40 -25.34 1.34 9.45
N ILE A 41 -24.00 1.39 9.33
CA ILE A 41 -23.32 1.48 8.02
C ILE A 41 -22.77 0.13 7.53
N ALA A 42 -22.76 -0.91 8.38
CA ALA A 42 -22.09 -2.18 8.08
C ALA A 42 -22.67 -2.87 6.83
N CYS A 43 -23.97 -2.73 6.56
CA CYS A 43 -24.63 -3.34 5.40
C CYS A 43 -24.56 -2.47 4.13
N GLU A 44 -24.08 -1.23 4.23
CA GLU A 44 -24.00 -0.31 3.10
C GLU A 44 -22.85 -0.63 2.14
N SER A 45 -22.90 -0.03 0.95
CA SER A 45 -21.90 -0.22 -0.08
C SER A 45 -20.50 0.23 0.39
N PRO A 46 -19.42 -0.34 -0.17
CA PRO A 46 -18.06 0.13 0.11
C PRO A 46 -17.85 1.62 -0.18
N ALA A 47 -18.55 2.18 -1.17
CA ALA A 47 -18.48 3.61 -1.49
C ALA A 47 -19.16 4.47 -0.42
N THR A 48 -20.35 4.07 0.03
CA THR A 48 -21.05 4.69 1.16
C THR A 48 -20.18 4.69 2.42
N LYS A 49 -19.54 3.56 2.73
CA LYS A 49 -18.62 3.43 3.88
C LYS A 49 -17.41 4.36 3.78
N ARG A 50 -16.89 4.63 2.58
CA ARG A 50 -15.82 5.63 2.39
C ARG A 50 -16.30 7.04 2.72
N HIS A 51 -17.52 7.40 2.31
CA HIS A 51 -18.12 8.68 2.69
C HIS A 51 -18.35 8.75 4.20
N TRP A 52 -18.83 7.67 4.83
CA TRP A 52 -18.97 7.56 6.28
C TRP A 52 -17.64 7.75 7.03
N ALA A 53 -16.53 7.21 6.52
CA ALA A 53 -15.21 7.42 7.11
C ALA A 53 -14.80 8.91 7.12
N LEU A 54 -15.35 9.69 6.20
CA LEU A 54 -15.12 11.12 6.06
C LEU A 54 -16.19 11.98 6.74
N TRP A 55 -17.09 11.41 7.55
CA TRP A 55 -18.28 12.07 8.11
C TRP A 55 -18.05 13.48 8.67
N ASN A 56 -16.97 13.67 9.44
CA ASN A 56 -16.65 14.94 10.09
C ASN A 56 -16.27 16.03 9.09
N SER A 57 -15.75 15.65 7.92
CA SER A 57 -15.47 16.57 6.83
C SER A 57 -16.70 16.82 5.93
N LEU A 58 -17.76 16.03 6.04
CA LEU A 58 -18.96 16.18 5.21
C LEU A 58 -19.96 17.15 5.83
N TYR A 59 -20.56 17.99 5.00
CA TYR A 59 -21.58 18.95 5.41
C TYR A 59 -22.57 19.24 4.29
N LEU A 60 -23.75 19.72 4.67
CA LEU A 60 -24.80 20.11 3.73
C LEU A 60 -24.74 21.61 3.49
N LYS A 61 -24.91 22.00 2.22
CA LYS A 61 -25.17 23.39 1.84
C LYS A 61 -26.25 23.36 0.76
N ASP A 62 -27.35 24.08 1.00
CA ASP A 62 -28.50 24.16 0.08
C ASP A 62 -29.04 22.75 -0.29
N GLY A 63 -29.03 21.83 0.68
CA GLY A 63 -29.48 20.44 0.50
C GLY A 63 -28.52 19.54 -0.30
N VAL A 64 -27.38 20.07 -0.73
CA VAL A 64 -26.34 19.34 -1.47
C VAL A 64 -25.19 18.96 -0.52
N LEU A 65 -24.68 17.75 -0.67
CA LEU A 65 -23.56 17.21 0.11
C LEU A 65 -22.22 17.70 -0.43
N TYR A 66 -21.44 18.32 0.45
CA TYR A 66 -20.09 18.78 0.20
C TYR A 66 -19.11 18.17 1.21
N ARG A 67 -17.83 18.21 0.85
CA ARG A 67 -16.70 17.89 1.71
C ARG A 67 -15.85 19.13 1.97
N LYS A 68 -15.50 19.33 3.24
CA LYS A 68 -14.47 20.26 3.68
C LYS A 68 -13.11 19.63 3.43
N TRP A 69 -12.23 20.39 2.81
CA TRP A 69 -10.81 20.08 2.77
C TRP A 69 -10.05 21.23 3.42
N GLU A 70 -9.20 20.88 4.36
CA GLU A 70 -8.33 21.80 5.07
C GLU A 70 -6.88 21.47 4.68
N SER A 71 -6.09 22.51 4.46
CA SER A 71 -4.64 22.35 4.27
C SER A 71 -3.99 21.88 5.57
N ASN A 72 -2.82 21.24 5.47
CA ASN A 72 -2.11 20.67 6.63
C ASN A 72 -1.75 21.72 7.69
N ASP A 73 -1.60 22.97 7.28
CA ASP A 73 -1.32 24.13 8.13
C ASP A 73 -2.60 24.79 8.70
N GLY A 74 -3.79 24.30 8.34
CA GLY A 74 -5.08 24.86 8.76
C GLY A 74 -5.41 26.24 8.18
N GLY A 75 -4.49 26.86 7.43
CA GLY A 75 -4.62 28.22 6.89
C GLY A 75 -5.55 28.32 5.69
N PHE A 76 -5.95 27.18 5.12
CA PHE A 76 -6.75 27.14 3.90
C PHE A 76 -7.91 26.16 4.01
N TYR A 77 -9.11 26.66 3.72
CA TYR A 77 -10.35 25.90 3.69
C TYR A 77 -10.94 25.92 2.28
N ARG A 78 -11.25 24.75 1.72
CA ARG A 78 -12.00 24.62 0.47
C ARG A 78 -13.16 23.66 0.56
N ARG A 79 -14.17 23.95 -0.25
CA ARG A 79 -15.40 23.18 -0.37
C ARG A 79 -15.33 22.32 -1.63
N GLN A 80 -15.60 21.03 -1.50
CA GLN A 80 -15.60 20.08 -2.62
C GLN A 80 -17.00 19.49 -2.78
N LEU A 81 -17.57 19.60 -3.98
CA LEU A 81 -18.84 18.93 -4.29
C LEU A 81 -18.63 17.42 -4.33
N ILE A 82 -19.49 16.65 -3.64
CA ILE A 82 -19.54 15.20 -3.81
C ILE A 82 -20.34 14.91 -5.09
N LEU A 83 -19.64 14.56 -6.17
CA LEU A 83 -20.25 14.37 -7.48
C LEU A 83 -21.00 13.03 -7.56
N PRO A 84 -22.28 13.02 -7.97
CA PRO A 84 -23.01 11.78 -8.26
C PRO A 84 -22.38 10.97 -9.38
N ASN A 85 -22.40 9.65 -9.24
CA ASN A 85 -21.87 8.69 -10.21
C ASN A 85 -22.42 8.91 -11.63
N CYS A 86 -23.71 9.26 -11.74
CA CYS A 86 -24.36 9.52 -13.04
C CYS A 86 -23.77 10.71 -13.80
N ARG A 87 -23.08 11.63 -13.11
CA ARG A 87 -22.46 12.83 -13.69
C ARG A 87 -20.95 12.69 -13.92
N ILE A 88 -20.31 11.65 -13.39
CA ILE A 88 -18.87 11.42 -13.54
C ILE A 88 -18.46 11.33 -15.02
N GLN A 89 -19.20 10.57 -15.83
CA GLN A 89 -18.87 10.37 -17.25
C GLN A 89 -19.00 11.66 -18.08
N GLU A 90 -19.93 12.54 -17.70
CA GLU A 90 -20.10 13.85 -18.32
C GLU A 90 -18.86 14.71 -18.11
N VAL A 91 -18.43 14.82 -16.84
CA VAL A 91 -17.26 15.61 -16.46
C VAL A 91 -15.96 15.06 -17.06
N LEU A 92 -15.81 13.73 -17.10
CA LEU A 92 -14.62 13.10 -17.69
C LEU A 92 -14.49 13.43 -19.17
N ARG A 93 -15.60 13.43 -19.92
CA ARG A 93 -15.60 13.73 -21.37
C ARG A 93 -15.07 15.13 -21.65
N GLU A 94 -15.52 16.11 -20.89
CA GLU A 94 -15.08 17.50 -21.05
C GLU A 94 -13.58 17.68 -20.83
N THR A 95 -13.02 16.94 -19.86
CA THR A 95 -11.57 17.00 -19.62
C THR A 95 -10.74 16.39 -20.75
N HIS A 96 -11.34 15.55 -21.59
CA HIS A 96 -10.67 14.93 -22.74
C HIS A 96 -10.78 15.76 -24.03
N ASP A 97 -11.82 16.60 -24.17
CA ASP A 97 -12.04 17.42 -25.37
C ASP A 97 -11.18 18.72 -25.38
N ASN A 98 -10.67 19.14 -24.23
CA ASN A 98 -9.76 20.29 -24.13
C ASN A 98 -8.32 19.89 -24.47
N THR A 99 -7.97 19.96 -25.75
CA THR A 99 -6.62 19.72 -26.28
C THR A 99 -5.63 20.78 -25.80
N SER A 100 -5.06 20.60 -24.61
CA SER A 100 -3.79 21.25 -24.25
C SER A 100 -3.01 20.44 -23.20
N GLY A 101 -1.94 19.79 -23.67
CA GLY A 101 -0.69 19.73 -22.94
C GLY A 101 -0.52 18.71 -21.82
N ARG A 102 -0.19 17.46 -22.20
CA ARG A 102 0.99 16.70 -21.73
C ARG A 102 1.20 16.57 -20.20
N HIS A 103 1.18 15.31 -19.72
CA HIS A 103 1.51 14.80 -18.37
C HIS A 103 0.35 14.73 -17.33
N PHE A 104 -0.60 13.81 -17.53
CA PHE A 104 -1.75 13.63 -16.61
C PHE A 104 -1.93 12.17 -16.15
N GLY A 105 -0.99 11.68 -15.35
CA GLY A 105 -1.38 10.72 -14.31
C GLY A 105 -2.16 11.51 -13.28
N VAL A 106 -3.37 11.05 -12.94
CA VAL A 106 -4.32 11.66 -11.97
C VAL A 106 -5.28 12.70 -12.57
N MET A 107 -6.52 12.25 -12.79
CA MET A 107 -7.66 13.06 -13.20
C MET A 107 -7.92 14.20 -12.18
N LYS A 108 -7.88 15.45 -12.65
CA LYS A 108 -8.22 16.66 -11.88
C LYS A 108 -9.58 17.16 -12.33
N ILE A 109 -10.63 16.92 -11.54
CA ILE A 109 -11.98 17.45 -11.80
C ILE A 109 -12.22 18.64 -10.87
N CYS A 110 -12.38 19.83 -11.45
CA CYS A 110 -12.78 21.05 -10.75
C CYS A 110 -14.09 21.54 -11.37
N VAL A 111 -15.23 21.22 -10.77
CA VAL A 111 -16.51 21.85 -11.14
C VAL A 111 -16.51 23.22 -10.48
N LYS A 112 -16.45 24.28 -11.29
CA LYS A 112 -16.35 25.68 -10.87
C LYS A 112 -17.69 26.15 -10.29
N LEU A 113 -17.93 25.83 -9.02
CA LEU A 113 -19.06 26.36 -8.25
C LEU A 113 -18.66 27.68 -7.57
N GLY A 114 -18.60 28.77 -8.33
CA GLY A 114 -18.50 30.14 -7.81
C GLY A 114 -17.14 30.53 -7.21
N SER A 115 -16.61 31.64 -7.74
CA SER A 115 -15.52 32.50 -7.25
C SER A 115 -14.22 31.85 -6.74
N ASP A 116 -13.14 32.14 -7.49
CA ASP A 116 -11.75 32.27 -7.04
C ASP A 116 -11.01 31.02 -6.58
N PHE A 117 -10.41 30.25 -7.51
CA PHE A 117 -9.15 29.53 -7.24
C PHE A 117 -8.35 29.28 -8.53
N THR A 118 -7.06 29.62 -8.51
CA THR A 118 -6.08 29.45 -9.59
C THR A 118 -5.38 28.10 -9.51
N GLY A 119 -5.56 27.28 -10.55
CA GLY A 119 -4.44 26.82 -11.39
C GLY A 119 -3.33 25.93 -10.82
N THR A 120 -3.44 25.24 -9.69
CA THR A 120 -2.51 24.12 -9.38
C THR A 120 -3.11 23.16 -8.34
N ASP A 121 -2.76 21.88 -8.45
CA ASP A 121 -2.87 20.85 -7.39
C ASP A 121 -4.20 20.09 -7.15
N PHE A 122 -4.27 18.87 -7.70
CA PHE A 122 -5.26 17.84 -7.33
C PHE A 122 -4.68 16.42 -7.48
N VAL A 123 -5.05 15.52 -6.56
CA VAL A 123 -4.62 14.10 -6.38
C VAL A 123 -5.86 13.18 -6.60
N PRO A 124 -5.76 11.94 -7.14
CA PRO A 124 -6.88 11.28 -7.83
C PRO A 124 -7.90 10.73 -6.84
N THR A 125 -9.19 10.90 -7.13
CA THR A 125 -10.25 10.10 -6.53
C THR A 125 -10.88 9.22 -7.60
N LEU A 126 -10.58 7.93 -7.44
CA LEU A 126 -11.10 6.69 -8.01
C LEU A 126 -12.19 6.75 -9.11
N ARG A 127 -11.78 6.18 -10.25
CA ARG A 127 -12.52 5.72 -11.44
C ARG A 127 -13.70 4.83 -11.08
N ASN A 128 -14.87 5.04 -11.70
CA ASN A 128 -15.87 4.01 -11.97
C ASN A 128 -16.58 4.31 -13.29
N GLY A 129 -16.72 3.31 -14.14
CA GLY A 129 -17.51 3.36 -15.36
C GLY A 129 -18.46 2.18 -15.39
N THR A 130 -19.69 2.41 -15.85
CA THR A 130 -20.62 1.36 -16.28
C THR A 130 -21.73 1.95 -17.15
N GLY A 131 -21.88 1.38 -18.34
CA GLY A 131 -23.11 1.39 -19.15
C GLY A 131 -23.23 0.03 -19.87
N ASN A 132 -24.46 -0.50 -19.94
CA ASN A 132 -24.94 -1.70 -20.66
C ASN A 132 -24.95 -3.05 -19.90
N ALA A 133 -25.92 -3.22 -19.00
CA ALA A 133 -26.00 -4.32 -18.02
C ALA A 133 -26.18 -5.77 -18.53
N LYS A 134 -26.59 -6.05 -19.78
CA LYS A 134 -26.73 -7.45 -20.26
C LYS A 134 -25.54 -8.01 -21.03
N LEU A 135 -24.82 -7.18 -21.81
CA LEU A 135 -23.50 -7.53 -22.37
C LEU A 135 -22.39 -7.33 -21.32
N ALA A 136 -22.57 -6.39 -20.38
CA ALA A 136 -21.61 -6.17 -19.33
C ALA A 136 -21.54 -7.32 -18.32
N GLU A 137 -22.58 -8.14 -18.11
CA GLU A 137 -22.50 -9.26 -17.16
C GLU A 137 -21.65 -10.42 -17.68
N THR A 138 -21.79 -10.79 -18.96
CA THR A 138 -20.96 -11.80 -19.62
C THR A 138 -19.53 -11.28 -19.84
N GLU A 139 -19.35 -10.01 -20.20
CA GLU A 139 -18.03 -9.39 -20.27
C GLU A 139 -17.38 -9.17 -18.90
N LYS A 140 -18.15 -8.88 -17.85
CA LYS A 140 -17.65 -8.72 -16.47
C LYS A 140 -17.22 -10.06 -15.92
N GLY A 141 -17.97 -11.14 -16.16
CA GLY A 141 -17.53 -12.50 -15.86
C GLY A 141 -16.26 -12.89 -16.63
N ARG A 142 -16.17 -12.55 -17.92
CA ARG A 142 -14.96 -12.80 -18.73
C ARG A 142 -13.75 -11.96 -18.27
N LYS A 143 -13.96 -10.70 -17.91
CA LYS A 143 -12.92 -9.80 -17.37
C LYS A 143 -12.47 -10.27 -15.98
N GLN A 144 -13.40 -10.70 -15.11
CA GLN A 144 -13.10 -11.27 -13.81
C GLN A 144 -12.33 -12.60 -13.92
N ASN A 145 -12.73 -13.50 -14.82
CA ASN A 145 -11.99 -14.74 -15.06
C ASN A 145 -10.60 -14.49 -15.66
N LYS A 146 -10.47 -13.52 -16.58
CA LYS A 146 -9.17 -13.14 -17.14
C LYS A 146 -8.25 -12.53 -16.08
N GLU A 147 -8.80 -11.74 -15.17
CA GLU A 147 -8.06 -11.17 -14.04
C GLU A 147 -7.64 -12.26 -13.04
N LYS A 148 -8.54 -13.18 -12.71
CA LYS A 148 -8.25 -14.33 -11.85
C LYS A 148 -7.16 -15.22 -12.44
N ALA A 149 -7.24 -15.55 -13.74
CA ALA A 149 -6.21 -16.33 -14.42
C ALA A 149 -4.85 -15.61 -14.48
N ARG A 150 -4.84 -14.28 -14.62
CA ARG A 150 -3.61 -13.47 -14.53
C ARG A 150 -3.01 -13.49 -13.14
N LEU A 151 -3.83 -13.40 -12.10
CA LEU A 151 -3.39 -13.48 -10.72
C LEU A 151 -2.84 -14.87 -10.39
N GLU A 152 -3.53 -15.94 -10.80
CA GLU A 152 -3.07 -17.32 -10.63
C GLU A 152 -1.76 -17.57 -11.38
N SER A 153 -1.62 -17.08 -12.62
CA SER A 153 -0.37 -17.18 -13.39
C SER A 153 0.77 -16.36 -12.76
N ALA A 154 0.49 -15.17 -12.24
CA ALA A 154 1.47 -14.36 -11.53
C ALA A 154 1.91 -15.01 -10.21
N GLN A 155 0.98 -15.62 -9.48
CA GLN A 155 1.27 -16.40 -8.26
C GLN A 155 2.09 -17.64 -8.56
N ALA A 156 1.74 -18.40 -9.61
CA ALA A 156 2.51 -19.56 -10.06
C ALA A 156 3.93 -19.16 -10.47
N SER A 157 4.07 -18.11 -11.28
CA SER A 157 5.37 -17.57 -11.70
C SER A 157 6.20 -17.10 -10.51
N ALA A 158 5.57 -16.42 -9.53
CA ALA A 158 6.24 -16.01 -8.31
C ALA A 158 6.72 -17.21 -7.49
N GLY A 159 5.90 -18.27 -7.38
CA GLY A 159 6.28 -19.53 -6.74
C GLY A 159 7.47 -20.20 -7.42
N GLU A 160 7.45 -20.30 -8.75
CA GLU A 160 8.56 -20.85 -9.54
C GLU A 160 9.86 -20.06 -9.34
N GLN A 161 9.79 -18.73 -9.32
CA GLN A 161 10.97 -17.89 -9.08
C GLN A 161 11.53 -18.06 -7.65
N VAL A 162 10.66 -18.26 -6.65
CA VAL A 162 11.10 -18.56 -5.27
C VAL A 162 11.82 -19.90 -5.22
N GLU A 163 11.27 -20.96 -5.85
CA GLU A 163 11.95 -22.26 -5.89
C GLU A 163 13.26 -22.21 -6.69
N LEU A 164 13.28 -21.58 -7.87
CA LEU A 164 14.52 -21.39 -8.63
C LEU A 164 15.57 -20.60 -7.84
N SER A 165 15.16 -19.60 -7.07
CA SER A 165 16.05 -18.85 -6.18
C SER A 165 16.59 -19.73 -5.05
N ARG A 166 15.74 -20.57 -4.45
CA ARG A 166 16.11 -21.54 -3.42
C ARG A 166 17.12 -22.55 -3.94
N GLU A 167 16.91 -23.09 -5.13
CA GLU A 167 17.83 -24.01 -5.80
C GLU A 167 19.17 -23.34 -6.12
N ARG A 168 19.15 -22.13 -6.69
CA ARG A 168 20.38 -21.36 -6.95
C ARG A 168 21.17 -21.10 -5.67
N MET A 169 20.48 -20.75 -4.59
CA MET A 169 21.10 -20.51 -3.28
C MET A 169 21.72 -21.79 -2.72
N LYS A 170 21.01 -22.92 -2.78
CA LYS A 170 21.50 -24.23 -2.37
C LYS A 170 22.73 -24.64 -3.17
N THR A 171 22.67 -24.58 -4.50
CA THR A 171 23.82 -24.90 -5.37
C THR A 171 25.01 -24.01 -5.08
N ARG A 172 24.80 -22.71 -4.82
CA ARG A 172 25.89 -21.79 -4.44
C ARG A 172 26.48 -22.11 -3.06
N TYR A 173 25.66 -22.51 -2.10
CA TYR A 173 26.12 -22.92 -0.77
C TYR A 173 26.90 -24.23 -0.86
N ASP A 174 26.31 -25.25 -1.50
CA ASP A 174 26.89 -26.59 -1.63
C ASP A 174 28.20 -26.56 -2.45
N SER A 175 28.28 -25.75 -3.53
CA SER A 175 29.53 -25.59 -4.29
C SER A 175 30.65 -24.87 -3.53
N ARG A 176 30.32 -24.14 -2.46
CA ARG A 176 31.28 -23.46 -1.57
C ARG A 176 31.52 -24.23 -0.28
N ALA A 177 30.72 -25.26 0.00
CA ALA A 177 30.90 -26.14 1.13
C ALA A 177 32.17 -26.95 0.91
N THR A 178 33.23 -26.54 1.59
CA THR A 178 34.51 -27.23 1.57
C THR A 178 34.59 -28.04 2.85
N ASP A 179 34.76 -29.34 2.69
CA ASP A 179 34.78 -30.30 3.78
C ASP A 179 36.15 -30.28 4.47
N HIS A 180 36.28 -29.41 5.48
CA HIS A 180 37.51 -29.24 6.24
C HIS A 180 37.51 -30.16 7.46
N HIS A 181 38.32 -31.21 7.38
CA HIS A 181 38.49 -32.17 8.45
C HIS A 181 39.79 -31.95 9.21
N PHE A 182 39.69 -31.84 10.54
CA PHE A 182 40.85 -31.84 11.43
C PHE A 182 41.14 -33.25 11.95
N LYS A 183 42.41 -33.56 12.15
CA LYS A 183 42.90 -34.80 12.78
C LYS A 183 43.22 -34.56 14.25
N GLU A 184 43.17 -35.63 15.04
CA GLU A 184 43.63 -35.59 16.44
C GLU A 184 45.13 -35.20 16.46
N GLY A 185 45.47 -34.21 17.29
CA GLY A 185 46.80 -33.61 17.35
C GLY A 185 46.95 -32.29 16.57
N ASP A 186 46.02 -31.93 15.68
CA ASP A 186 46.10 -30.68 14.92
C ASP A 186 45.95 -29.46 15.82
N LEU A 187 46.70 -28.39 15.52
CA LEU A 187 46.60 -27.09 16.18
C LEU A 187 45.61 -26.18 15.47
N ILE A 188 44.61 -25.69 16.20
CA ILE A 188 43.55 -24.84 15.68
C ILE A 188 43.36 -23.57 16.50
N TRP A 189 42.89 -22.52 15.84
CA TRP A 189 42.39 -21.31 16.50
C TRP A 189 40.88 -21.43 16.65
N MET A 190 40.39 -21.24 17.88
CA MET A 190 38.96 -21.30 18.21
C MET A 190 38.34 -19.93 18.05
N TYR A 191 37.29 -19.81 17.23
CA TYR A 191 36.48 -18.60 17.15
C TYR A 191 35.61 -18.47 18.41
N ASN A 192 35.91 -17.48 19.23
CA ASN A 192 35.26 -17.21 20.51
C ASN A 192 34.91 -15.70 20.62
N PRO A 193 33.77 -15.25 20.06
CA PRO A 193 33.39 -13.83 19.99
C PRO A 193 32.91 -13.24 21.34
N LYS A 194 33.41 -13.77 22.47
CA LYS A 194 33.05 -13.31 23.81
C LYS A 194 33.68 -11.94 24.08
N ARG A 195 32.82 -10.95 24.34
CA ARG A 195 33.23 -9.57 24.63
C ARG A 195 33.65 -9.43 26.10
N ARG A 196 34.83 -8.88 26.34
CA ARG A 196 35.31 -8.47 27.67
C ARG A 196 34.86 -7.03 27.96
N ARG A 197 34.45 -6.75 29.20
CA ARG A 197 34.13 -5.39 29.65
C ARG A 197 35.42 -4.57 29.80
N GLY A 198 35.40 -3.31 29.37
CA GLY A 198 36.54 -2.39 29.42
C GLY A 198 37.08 -2.03 28.02
N PRO A 199 37.66 -2.98 27.27
CA PRO A 199 38.19 -2.70 25.93
C PRO A 199 37.08 -2.41 24.90
N SER A 200 37.37 -1.57 23.90
CA SER A 200 36.46 -1.32 22.78
C SER A 200 36.12 -2.64 22.05
N PRO A 201 34.84 -2.98 21.84
CA PRO A 201 34.43 -4.23 21.18
C PRO A 201 35.06 -4.44 19.80
N LYS A 202 35.44 -3.37 19.10
CA LYS A 202 36.05 -3.43 17.76
C LYS A 202 37.52 -3.86 17.77
N LEU A 203 38.20 -3.72 18.90
CA LEU A 203 39.63 -4.05 19.05
C LEU A 203 39.85 -5.38 19.78
N GLN A 204 38.77 -6.11 20.12
CA GLN A 204 38.88 -7.39 20.80
C GLN A 204 39.07 -8.53 19.78
N PRO A 205 40.06 -9.41 19.96
CA PRO A 205 40.26 -10.55 19.07
C PRO A 205 39.14 -11.57 19.28
N ASN A 206 38.51 -12.01 18.20
CA ASN A 206 37.51 -13.08 18.22
C ASN A 206 38.13 -14.49 18.11
N TRP A 207 39.44 -14.59 17.94
CA TRP A 207 40.15 -15.86 17.78
C TRP A 207 41.03 -16.11 19.01
N GLU A 208 40.89 -17.30 19.60
CA GLU A 208 41.63 -17.73 20.79
C GLU A 208 42.38 -19.02 20.48
N GLY A 209 43.65 -19.13 20.87
CA GLY A 209 44.46 -20.30 20.54
C GLY A 209 45.94 -20.16 20.87
N PRO A 210 46.74 -21.21 20.64
CA PRO A 210 46.37 -22.44 19.93
C PRO A 210 45.71 -23.52 20.81
N TYR A 211 44.74 -24.23 20.25
CA TYR A 211 44.13 -25.43 20.84
C TYR A 211 44.55 -26.67 20.05
N THR A 212 44.70 -27.81 20.73
CA THR A 212 44.94 -29.11 20.11
C THR A 212 43.63 -29.88 20.00
N VAL A 213 43.37 -30.48 18.84
CA VAL A 213 42.24 -31.40 18.66
C VAL A 213 42.53 -32.69 19.43
N VAL A 214 41.73 -32.99 20.44
CA VAL A 214 41.88 -34.19 21.28
C VAL A 214 41.12 -35.37 20.69
N LYS A 215 39.90 -35.12 20.23
CA LYS A 215 39.03 -36.18 19.70
C LYS A 215 38.00 -35.65 18.72
N LYS A 216 37.80 -36.34 17.58
CA LYS A 216 36.64 -36.10 16.71
C LYS A 216 35.42 -36.81 17.33
N LEU A 217 34.39 -36.04 17.70
CA LEU A 217 33.15 -36.59 18.27
C LEU A 217 32.18 -36.95 17.15
N ASN A 218 31.96 -36.02 16.22
CA ASN A 218 31.16 -36.17 14.99
C ASN A 218 31.88 -35.46 13.83
N ASP A 219 31.34 -35.54 12.60
CA ASP A 219 31.91 -34.87 11.42
C ASP A 219 32.10 -33.36 11.57
N VAL A 220 31.24 -32.71 12.35
CA VAL A 220 31.26 -31.25 12.57
C VAL A 220 31.72 -30.87 13.99
N VAL A 221 31.82 -31.84 14.91
CA VAL A 221 32.06 -31.56 16.34
C VAL A 221 33.36 -32.19 16.81
N TYR A 222 34.27 -31.33 17.26
CA TYR A 222 35.59 -31.71 17.76
C TYR A 222 35.74 -31.33 19.23
N ARG A 223 36.34 -32.22 20.02
CA ARG A 223 36.81 -31.90 21.37
C ARG A 223 38.23 -31.36 21.27
N VAL A 224 38.46 -30.20 21.90
CA VAL A 224 39.73 -29.47 21.81
C VAL A 224 40.23 -29.11 23.21
N GLN A 225 41.55 -29.02 23.36
CA GLN A 225 42.22 -28.68 24.63
C GLN A 225 43.21 -27.55 24.38
N ARG A 226 43.36 -26.62 25.34
CA ARG A 226 44.39 -25.58 25.23
C ARG A 226 45.76 -26.21 25.18
N SER A 227 46.54 -25.87 24.15
CA SER A 227 47.93 -26.30 24.10
C SER A 227 48.71 -25.66 25.26
N PRO A 228 49.68 -26.37 25.87
CA PRO A 228 50.54 -25.78 26.87
C PRO A 228 51.33 -24.64 26.23
N THR A 229 51.08 -23.42 26.67
CA THR A 229 51.86 -22.25 26.24
C THR A 229 53.33 -22.49 26.62
N PRO A 230 54.30 -22.32 25.71
CA PRO A 230 55.70 -22.34 26.10
C PRO A 230 55.89 -21.22 27.12
N SER A 231 56.24 -21.58 28.34
CA SER A 231 56.62 -20.60 29.36
C SER A 231 57.81 -19.84 28.80
N GLN A 232 57.66 -18.52 28.61
CA GLN A 232 58.77 -17.66 28.23
C GLN A 232 59.86 -17.82 29.30
N LYS A 233 61.02 -18.35 28.89
CA LYS A 233 62.27 -18.23 29.63
C LYS A 233 62.84 -16.83 29.44
#